data_AF-A0A091BEA0-F1
#
_entry.id   AF-A0A091BEA0-F1
#
_cell.length_a   1.000
_cell.length_b   1.000
_cell.length_c   1.000
_cell.angle_alpha   90.00
_cell.angle_beta   90.00
_cell.angle_gamma   90.00
#
_symmetry.space_group_name_H-M   'P 1'
#
loop_
_entity.id
_entity.type
_entity.pdbx_description
1 polymer ?
#
loop_
_entity_poly.entity_id
_entity_poly.type
_entity_poly.pdbx_seq_one_letter_code
_entity_poly.pdbx_strand_id
1 'polypeptide(L)'
;MSDPRALLQSLRDALAAPSPTQQAAIGPRLEALAQAVAALLAERERLRQDVEDAEHARDASKLQRMKVAGQLGTLHKALAAAAPGVAASDDPQNDALRRIEWLASHGGANPAAAEAAKAAEMDAPMPGRAVLEAVIAGSRKFTKAQLEFTIAEAMVLTGWQQTPLELMQQGEPWLAELILKNQSAAI
;
A
#
# COMPACT_ATOMS: atom_id res chain seq x y z
N MET A 1 12.44 31.95 -10.61
CA MET A 1 11.47 32.79 -9.87
C MET A 1 12.26 33.76 -9.01
N SER A 2 11.88 35.05 -8.99
CA SER A 2 12.48 36.03 -8.09
C SER A 2 12.15 35.68 -6.63
N ASP A 3 13.10 35.87 -5.71
CA ASP A 3 12.89 35.58 -4.29
C ASP A 3 11.76 36.47 -3.72
N PRO A 4 10.65 35.89 -3.23
CA PRO A 4 9.54 36.65 -2.65
C PRO A 4 9.97 37.50 -1.46
N ARG A 5 10.99 37.10 -0.71
CA ARG A 5 11.53 37.87 0.42
C ARG A 5 12.23 39.13 -0.07
N ALA A 6 12.96 39.02 -1.18
CA ALA A 6 13.59 40.17 -1.82
C ALA A 6 12.54 41.13 -2.40
N LEU A 7 11.43 40.61 -2.95
CA LEU A 7 10.30 41.43 -3.42
C LEU A 7 9.60 42.17 -2.26
N LEU A 8 9.35 41.48 -1.15
CA LEU A 8 8.80 42.09 0.07
C LEU A 8 9.71 43.17 0.65
N GLN A 9 11.02 42.93 0.66
CA GLN A 9 11.99 43.92 1.12
C GLN A 9 12.00 45.14 0.20
N SER A 10 12.04 44.92 -1.12
CA SER A 10 11.99 46.01 -2.11
C SER A 10 10.70 46.85 -2.01
N LEU A 11 9.57 46.22 -1.70
CA LEU A 11 8.30 46.91 -1.47
C LEU A 11 8.34 47.74 -0.17
N ARG A 12 8.89 47.21 0.93
CA ARG A 12 9.07 47.98 2.17
C ARG A 12 9.95 49.21 1.96
N ASP A 13 11.05 49.05 1.23
CA ASP A 13 11.97 50.15 0.94
C ASP A 13 11.27 51.24 0.10
N ALA A 14 10.38 50.84 -0.82
CA ALA A 14 9.59 51.77 -1.63
C ALA A 14 8.51 52.51 -0.83
N LEU A 15 7.89 51.84 0.15
CA LEU A 15 6.88 52.44 1.05
C LEU A 15 7.49 53.45 2.03
N ALA A 16 8.73 53.22 2.46
CA ALA A 16 9.47 54.13 3.35
C ALA A 16 10.08 55.33 2.61
N ALA A 17 10.00 55.38 1.29
CA ALA A 17 10.68 56.37 0.46
C ALA A 17 9.92 57.71 0.39
N PRO A 18 10.62 58.86 0.52
CA PRO A 18 9.98 60.17 0.52
C PRO A 18 9.69 60.74 -0.89
N SER A 19 10.21 60.12 -1.97
CA SER A 19 10.07 60.69 -3.32
C SER A 19 8.85 60.15 -4.09
N PRO A 20 8.13 61.01 -4.86
CA PRO A 20 6.99 60.59 -5.69
C PRO A 20 7.34 59.51 -6.72
N THR A 21 8.56 59.55 -7.26
CA THR A 21 9.06 58.60 -8.26
C THR A 21 9.26 57.21 -7.66
N GLN A 22 9.70 57.12 -6.40
CA GLN A 22 9.83 55.84 -5.69
C GLN A 22 8.46 55.29 -5.25
N GLN A 23 7.50 56.17 -4.94
CA GLN A 23 6.11 55.80 -4.67
C GLN A 23 5.38 55.25 -5.92
N ALA A 24 5.65 55.79 -7.11
CA ALA A 24 5.11 55.24 -8.36
C ALA A 24 5.56 53.79 -8.64
N ALA A 25 6.70 53.37 -8.07
CA ALA A 25 7.22 52.02 -8.17
C ALA A 25 6.63 51.04 -7.14
N ILE A 26 5.66 51.46 -6.30
CA ILE A 26 4.95 50.57 -5.37
C ILE A 26 3.99 49.64 -6.12
N GLY A 27 3.19 50.19 -7.05
CA GLY A 27 2.20 49.42 -7.82
C GLY A 27 2.80 48.22 -8.57
N PRO A 28 3.86 48.42 -9.38
CA PRO A 28 4.54 47.30 -10.06
C PRO A 28 5.14 46.25 -9.09
N ARG A 29 5.61 46.68 -7.91
CA ARG A 29 6.15 45.76 -6.90
C ARG A 29 5.05 44.96 -6.20
N LEU A 30 3.90 45.57 -5.93
CA LEU A 30 2.72 44.87 -5.43
C LEU A 30 2.22 43.83 -6.43
N GLU A 31 2.17 44.16 -7.71
CA GLU A 31 1.80 43.24 -8.78
C GLU A 31 2.79 42.06 -8.87
N ALA A 32 4.10 42.34 -8.87
CA ALA A 32 5.13 41.30 -8.86
C ALA A 32 5.04 40.39 -7.62
N LEU A 33 4.73 40.95 -6.45
CA LEU A 33 4.53 40.19 -5.23
C LEU A 33 3.27 39.32 -5.30
N ALA A 34 2.16 39.86 -5.83
CA ALA A 34 0.91 39.12 -6.01
C ALA A 34 1.12 37.91 -6.93
N GLN A 35 1.84 38.10 -8.05
CA GLN A 35 2.21 37.02 -8.96
C GLN A 35 3.11 35.97 -8.29
N ALA A 36 4.11 36.40 -7.50
CA ALA A 36 4.98 35.49 -6.77
C ALA A 36 4.20 34.66 -5.74
N VAL A 37 3.27 35.27 -5.01
CA VAL A 37 2.39 34.56 -4.06
C VAL A 37 1.49 33.57 -4.77
N ALA A 38 0.85 33.96 -5.88
CA ALA A 38 0.00 33.07 -6.67
C ALA A 38 0.79 31.85 -7.19
N ALA A 39 2.00 32.07 -7.69
CA ALA A 39 2.88 30.99 -8.14
C ALA A 39 3.28 30.04 -7.00
N LEU A 40 3.60 30.57 -5.82
CA LEU A 40 3.91 29.74 -4.64
C LEU A 40 2.70 28.94 -4.13
N LEU A 41 1.49 29.49 -4.22
CA LEU A 41 0.27 28.76 -3.85
C LEU A 41 0.00 27.61 -4.82
N ALA A 42 0.14 27.85 -6.13
CA ALA A 42 0.02 26.81 -7.14
C ALA A 42 1.08 25.72 -6.96
N GLU A 43 2.32 26.10 -6.69
CA GLU A 43 3.41 25.16 -6.43
C GLU A 43 3.19 24.34 -5.15
N ARG A 44 2.73 24.98 -4.07
CA ARG A 44 2.38 24.28 -2.84
C ARG A 44 1.29 23.24 -3.08
N GLU A 45 0.29 23.57 -3.88
CA GLU A 45 -0.81 22.64 -4.16
C GLU A 45 -0.33 21.44 -4.99
N ARG A 46 0.48 21.70 -6.01
CA ARG A 46 1.15 20.65 -6.78
C ARG A 46 2.00 19.73 -5.89
N LEU A 47 2.84 20.29 -5.03
CA LEU A 47 3.68 19.52 -4.12
C LEU A 47 2.89 18.69 -3.11
N ARG A 48 1.71 19.16 -2.70
CA ARG A 48 0.82 18.39 -1.82
C ARG A 48 0.27 17.17 -2.54
N GLN A 49 -0.22 17.36 -3.77
CA GLN A 49 -0.67 16.25 -4.59
C GLN A 49 0.47 15.26 -4.86
N ASP A 50 1.66 15.74 -5.20
CA ASP A 50 2.84 14.90 -5.44
C ASP A 50 3.21 14.06 -4.19
N VAL A 51 3.08 14.63 -2.99
CA VAL A 51 3.32 13.90 -1.73
C VAL A 51 2.25 12.85 -1.50
N GLU A 52 0.96 13.17 -1.66
CA GLU A 52 -0.15 12.23 -1.49
C GLU A 52 -0.01 11.05 -2.48
N ASP A 53 0.28 11.33 -3.75
CA ASP A 53 0.50 10.31 -4.77
C ASP A 53 1.71 9.42 -4.44
N ALA A 54 2.80 10.01 -3.94
CA ALA A 54 3.98 9.26 -3.53
C ALA A 54 3.71 8.37 -2.31
N GLU A 55 2.90 8.82 -1.36
CA GLU A 55 2.49 8.02 -0.20
C GLU A 55 1.60 6.85 -0.61
N HIS A 56 0.62 7.08 -1.48
CA HIS A 56 -0.23 6.02 -2.03
C HIS A 56 0.61 4.97 -2.80
N ALA A 57 1.55 5.40 -3.64
CA ALA A 57 2.43 4.51 -4.39
C ALA A 57 3.34 3.69 -3.46
N ARG A 58 3.88 4.31 -2.41
CA ARG A 58 4.69 3.64 -1.38
C ARG A 58 3.89 2.58 -0.65
N ASP A 59 2.67 2.91 -0.24
CA ASP A 59 1.82 2.03 0.56
C ASP A 59 1.32 0.84 -0.28
N ALA A 60 0.95 1.07 -1.54
CA ALA A 60 0.66 0.00 -2.51
C ALA A 60 1.84 -0.96 -2.66
N SER A 61 3.05 -0.42 -2.85
CA SER A 61 4.27 -1.22 -3.00
C SER A 61 4.61 -2.02 -1.74
N LYS A 62 4.40 -1.43 -0.57
CA LYS A 62 4.57 -2.11 0.73
C LYS A 62 3.58 -3.27 0.86
N LEU A 63 2.32 -3.06 0.50
CA LEU A 63 1.29 -4.09 0.54
C LEU A 63 1.62 -5.26 -0.39
N GLN A 64 2.09 -4.98 -1.61
CA GLN A 64 2.53 -6.03 -2.55
C GLN A 64 3.72 -6.85 -2.02
N ARG A 65 4.69 -6.20 -1.36
CA ARG A 65 5.80 -6.93 -0.72
C ARG A 65 5.31 -7.83 0.42
N MET A 66 4.39 -7.34 1.25
CA MET A 66 3.77 -8.14 2.30
C MET A 66 2.98 -9.33 1.72
N LYS A 67 2.33 -9.14 0.58
CA LYS A 67 1.62 -10.19 -0.17
C LYS A 67 2.53 -11.32 -0.59
N VAL A 68 3.62 -11.00 -1.28
CA VAL A 68 4.61 -11.98 -1.72
C VAL A 68 5.25 -12.70 -0.52
N ALA A 69 5.63 -11.97 0.53
CA ALA A 69 6.24 -12.55 1.72
C ALA A 69 5.29 -13.54 2.44
N GLY A 70 4.01 -13.21 2.55
CA GLY A 70 2.98 -14.09 3.14
C GLY A 70 2.80 -15.37 2.33
N GLN A 71 2.68 -15.25 1.00
CA GLN A 71 2.55 -16.41 0.10
C GLN A 71 3.76 -17.34 0.17
N LEU A 72 4.98 -16.79 0.17
CA LEU A 72 6.21 -17.55 0.35
C LEU A 72 6.24 -18.27 1.71
N GLY A 73 5.81 -17.61 2.77
CA GLY A 73 5.70 -18.21 4.10
C GLY A 73 4.76 -19.42 4.14
N THR A 74 3.59 -19.32 3.51
CA THR A 74 2.64 -20.43 3.38
C THR A 74 3.25 -21.59 2.57
N LEU A 75 3.93 -21.29 1.46
CA LEU A 75 4.62 -22.30 0.65
C LEU A 75 5.71 -23.03 1.44
N HIS A 76 6.53 -22.31 2.19
CA HIS A 76 7.57 -22.93 3.03
C HIS A 76 6.98 -23.85 4.10
N LYS A 77 5.87 -23.46 4.75
CA LYS A 77 5.16 -24.31 5.71
C LYS A 77 4.60 -25.57 5.06
N ALA A 78 3.98 -25.45 3.89
CA ALA A 78 3.45 -26.57 3.14
C ALA A 78 4.56 -27.56 2.73
N LEU A 79 5.70 -27.05 2.25
CA LEU A 79 6.88 -27.87 1.91
C LEU A 79 7.44 -28.59 3.14
N ALA A 80 7.52 -27.91 4.29
CA ALA A 80 7.98 -28.52 5.53
C ALA A 80 7.08 -29.67 6.00
N ALA A 81 5.76 -29.51 5.86
CA ALA A 81 4.81 -30.57 6.18
C ALA A 81 4.84 -31.74 5.18
N ALA A 82 5.12 -31.45 3.90
CA ALA A 82 5.27 -32.47 2.85
C ALA A 82 6.55 -33.31 3.02
N ALA A 83 7.64 -32.70 3.48
CA ALA A 83 8.94 -33.34 3.64
C ALA A 83 9.49 -33.15 5.07
N PRO A 84 8.85 -33.74 6.10
CA PRO A 84 9.23 -33.55 7.49
C PRO A 84 10.60 -34.15 7.83
N GLY A 85 11.09 -35.10 7.01
CA GLY A 85 12.42 -35.71 7.17
C GLY A 85 13.58 -34.80 6.78
N VAL A 86 13.32 -33.63 6.17
CA VAL A 86 14.36 -32.66 5.81
C VAL A 86 14.48 -31.62 6.93
N ALA A 87 15.58 -31.69 7.68
CA ALA A 87 15.90 -30.77 8.76
C ALA A 87 15.90 -29.31 8.29
N ALA A 88 15.28 -28.45 9.08
CA ALA A 88 15.27 -27.01 8.86
C ALA A 88 16.63 -26.38 9.23
N SER A 89 16.94 -25.26 8.59
CA SER A 89 18.12 -24.44 8.83
C SER A 89 17.75 -22.95 8.90
N ASP A 90 18.75 -22.09 9.09
CA ASP A 90 18.58 -20.62 9.08
C ASP A 90 18.40 -20.05 7.65
N ASP A 91 18.42 -20.90 6.61
CA ASP A 91 18.18 -20.54 5.21
C ASP A 91 16.88 -21.20 4.68
N PRO A 92 15.74 -20.51 4.76
CA PRO A 92 14.45 -21.06 4.32
C PRO A 92 14.41 -21.40 2.82
N GLN A 93 15.19 -20.70 1.99
CA GLN A 93 15.22 -20.95 0.56
C GLN A 93 15.96 -22.26 0.26
N ASN A 94 17.11 -22.47 0.90
CA ASN A 94 17.85 -23.73 0.77
C ASN A 94 17.04 -24.91 1.32
N ASP A 95 16.38 -24.74 2.47
CA ASP A 95 15.47 -25.73 3.01
C ASP A 95 14.35 -26.11 2.04
N ALA A 96 13.74 -25.13 1.37
CA ALA A 96 12.70 -25.37 0.37
C ALA A 96 13.23 -26.20 -0.82
N LEU A 97 14.42 -25.88 -1.33
CA LEU A 97 15.05 -26.64 -2.41
C LEU A 97 15.36 -28.08 -2.01
N ARG A 98 15.93 -28.29 -0.82
CA ARG A 98 16.19 -29.64 -0.29
C ARG A 98 14.92 -30.45 -0.10
N ARG A 99 13.83 -29.81 0.34
CA ARG A 99 12.51 -30.45 0.47
C ARG A 99 11.92 -30.83 -0.89
N ILE A 100 12.06 -29.98 -1.90
CA ILE A 100 11.64 -30.28 -3.28
C ILE A 100 12.43 -31.47 -3.83
N GLU A 101 13.75 -31.49 -3.68
CA GLU A 101 14.62 -32.60 -4.11
C GLU A 101 14.26 -33.91 -3.41
N TRP A 102 14.01 -33.84 -2.10
CA TRP A 102 13.57 -34.99 -1.32
C TRP A 102 12.22 -35.53 -1.82
N LEU A 103 11.23 -34.65 -2.05
CA LEU A 103 9.90 -35.02 -2.57
C LEU A 103 9.97 -35.63 -3.97
N ALA A 104 10.87 -35.16 -4.83
CA ALA A 104 11.07 -35.73 -6.16
C ALA A 104 11.54 -37.19 -6.11
N SER A 105 12.31 -37.55 -5.08
CA SER A 105 12.91 -38.89 -4.93
C SER A 105 12.11 -39.84 -4.03
N HIS A 106 11.26 -39.29 -3.15
CA HIS A 106 10.51 -40.05 -2.12
C HIS A 106 8.99 -39.90 -2.29
N GLY A 107 8.55 -39.56 -3.50
CA GLY A 107 7.20 -39.08 -3.80
C GLY A 107 6.05 -39.96 -3.31
N GLY A 108 5.05 -39.31 -2.72
CA GLY A 108 3.76 -39.86 -2.33
C GLY A 108 2.84 -38.73 -1.84
N ALA A 109 1.54 -38.83 -2.10
CA ALA A 109 0.59 -37.87 -1.54
C ALA A 109 0.55 -38.04 -0.01
N ASN A 110 1.00 -37.04 0.74
CA ASN A 110 0.91 -37.02 2.20
C ASN A 110 -0.34 -36.21 2.61
N PRO A 111 -1.42 -36.85 3.11
CA PRO A 111 -2.64 -36.14 3.53
C PRO A 111 -2.38 -35.12 4.64
N ALA A 112 -1.40 -35.37 5.52
CA ALA A 112 -1.02 -34.43 6.57
C ALA A 112 -0.41 -33.13 6.01
N ALA A 113 0.26 -33.21 4.86
CA ALA A 113 0.80 -32.04 4.18
C ALA A 113 -0.30 -31.17 3.56
N ALA A 114 -1.33 -31.80 2.99
CA ALA A 114 -2.49 -31.10 2.46
C ALA A 114 -3.29 -30.39 3.55
N GLU A 115 -3.53 -31.05 4.70
CA GLU A 115 -4.19 -30.44 5.85
C GLU A 115 -3.35 -29.31 6.46
N ALA A 116 -2.02 -29.47 6.57
CA ALA A 116 -1.14 -28.41 7.06
C ALA A 116 -1.11 -27.20 6.13
N ALA A 117 -1.11 -27.41 4.81
CA ALA A 117 -1.20 -26.33 3.83
C ALA A 117 -2.52 -25.57 3.95
N LYS A 118 -3.64 -26.30 4.07
CA LYS A 118 -4.97 -25.72 4.25
C LYS A 118 -5.07 -24.93 5.56
N ALA A 119 -4.60 -25.47 6.67
CA ALA A 119 -4.58 -24.77 7.96
C ALA A 119 -3.73 -23.49 7.89
N ALA A 120 -2.54 -23.56 7.28
CA ALA A 120 -1.67 -22.40 7.10
C ALA A 120 -2.33 -21.30 6.23
N GLU A 121 -3.08 -21.67 5.19
CA GLU A 121 -3.84 -20.73 4.37
C GLU A 121 -5.02 -20.10 5.14
N MET A 122 -5.72 -20.88 5.97
CA MET A 122 -6.88 -20.40 6.73
C MET A 122 -6.54 -19.35 7.78
N ASP A 123 -5.34 -19.44 8.35
CA ASP A 123 -4.82 -18.56 9.40
C ASP A 123 -3.86 -17.49 8.88
N ALA A 124 -3.50 -17.55 7.59
CA ALA A 124 -2.62 -16.56 6.99
C ALA A 124 -3.23 -15.15 7.15
N PRO A 125 -2.42 -14.12 7.51
CA PRO A 125 -2.87 -12.73 7.54
C PRO A 125 -3.43 -12.27 6.20
N MET A 126 -2.95 -12.87 5.11
CA MET A 126 -3.53 -12.73 3.79
C MET A 126 -4.63 -13.77 3.58
N PRO A 127 -5.89 -13.38 3.37
CA PRO A 127 -6.93 -14.34 3.08
C PRO A 127 -6.68 -14.97 1.70
N GLY A 128 -6.49 -16.29 1.70
CA GLY A 128 -6.48 -17.10 0.48
C GLY A 128 -7.87 -17.20 -0.14
N ARG A 129 -7.96 -17.78 -1.35
CA ARG A 129 -9.21 -17.89 -2.11
C ARG A 129 -10.30 -18.59 -1.30
N ALA A 130 -9.96 -19.69 -0.63
CA ALA A 130 -10.90 -20.44 0.19
C ALA A 130 -11.43 -19.62 1.39
N VAL A 131 -10.60 -18.72 1.96
CA VAL A 131 -11.05 -17.80 3.02
C VAL A 131 -12.04 -16.79 2.46
N LEU A 132 -11.72 -16.19 1.32
CA LEU A 132 -12.58 -15.20 0.65
C LEU A 132 -13.94 -15.80 0.32
N GLU A 133 -13.97 -16.95 -0.35
CA GLU A 133 -15.22 -17.65 -0.71
C GLU A 133 -16.06 -18.00 0.53
N ALA A 134 -15.42 -18.44 1.63
CA ALA A 134 -16.10 -18.76 2.87
C ALA A 134 -16.67 -17.54 3.60
N VAL A 135 -16.04 -16.36 3.47
CA VAL A 135 -16.56 -15.09 4.00
C VAL A 135 -17.73 -14.58 3.16
N ILE A 136 -17.62 -14.66 1.83
CA ILE A 136 -18.70 -14.31 0.88
C ILE A 136 -19.95 -15.15 1.17
N ALA A 137 -19.77 -16.46 1.36
CA ALA A 137 -20.85 -17.38 1.70
C ALA A 137 -21.42 -17.17 3.12
N GLY A 138 -20.85 -16.30 3.94
CA GLY A 138 -21.25 -16.07 5.34
C GLY A 138 -20.94 -17.23 6.28
N SER A 139 -20.16 -18.23 5.82
CA SER A 139 -19.79 -19.40 6.63
C SER A 139 -18.69 -19.11 7.66
N ARG A 140 -17.94 -18.01 7.49
CA ARG A 140 -16.95 -17.51 8.45
C ARG A 140 -16.84 -16.00 8.39
N LYS A 141 -16.10 -15.46 9.36
CA LYS A 141 -15.59 -14.09 9.35
C LYS A 141 -14.09 -14.06 9.12
N PHE A 142 -13.56 -12.91 8.75
CA PHE A 142 -12.13 -12.66 8.78
C PHE A 142 -11.60 -12.69 10.21
N THR A 143 -10.37 -13.18 10.38
CA THR A 143 -9.61 -12.86 11.59
C THR A 143 -9.25 -11.37 11.58
N LYS A 144 -8.87 -10.82 12.74
CA LYS A 144 -8.45 -9.41 12.83
C LYS A 144 -7.36 -9.06 11.80
N ALA A 145 -6.33 -9.90 11.69
CA ALA A 145 -5.24 -9.68 10.75
C ALA A 145 -5.70 -9.74 9.28
N GLN A 146 -6.61 -10.68 8.96
CA GLN A 146 -7.21 -10.79 7.63
C GLN A 146 -8.05 -9.57 7.29
N LEU A 147 -8.85 -9.07 8.24
CA LEU A 147 -9.68 -7.90 8.03
C LEU A 147 -8.83 -6.64 7.80
N GLU A 148 -7.82 -6.42 8.64
CA GLU A 148 -6.88 -5.29 8.50
C GLU A 148 -6.18 -5.32 7.14
N PHE A 149 -5.70 -6.50 6.72
CA PHE A 149 -5.09 -6.65 5.40
C PHE A 149 -6.09 -6.38 4.27
N THR A 150 -7.30 -6.95 4.35
CA THR A 150 -8.33 -6.83 3.32
C THR A 150 -8.79 -5.38 3.16
N ILE A 151 -8.90 -4.63 4.25
CA ILE A 151 -9.21 -3.19 4.21
C ILE A 151 -8.09 -2.43 3.50
N ALA A 152 -6.82 -2.69 3.84
CA ALA A 152 -5.69 -2.03 3.19
C ALA A 152 -5.64 -2.35 1.68
N GLU A 153 -5.93 -3.59 1.28
CA GLU A 153 -6.02 -3.95 -0.14
C GLU A 153 -7.21 -3.29 -0.84
N ALA A 154 -8.37 -3.23 -0.19
CA ALA A 154 -9.55 -2.54 -0.72
C ALA A 154 -9.32 -1.04 -0.91
N MET A 155 -8.56 -0.37 -0.03
CA MET A 155 -8.17 1.03 -0.22
C MET A 155 -7.36 1.23 -1.51
N VAL A 156 -6.40 0.32 -1.78
CA VAL A 156 -5.61 0.37 -3.02
C VAL A 156 -6.50 0.16 -4.25
N LEU A 157 -7.40 -0.83 -4.20
CA LEU A 157 -8.28 -1.16 -5.33
C LEU A 157 -9.33 -0.10 -5.62
N THR A 158 -9.74 0.65 -4.61
CA THR A 158 -10.67 1.78 -4.74
C THR A 158 -9.96 3.11 -5.01
N GLY A 159 -8.64 3.10 -5.19
CA GLY A 159 -7.86 4.30 -5.46
C GLY A 159 -7.93 5.33 -4.32
N TRP A 160 -7.95 4.87 -3.07
CA TRP A 160 -8.05 5.70 -1.86
C TRP A 160 -9.29 6.62 -1.81
N GLN A 161 -10.30 6.35 -2.63
CA GLN A 161 -11.55 7.11 -2.64
C GLN A 161 -12.41 6.88 -1.40
N GLN A 162 -12.17 5.78 -0.68
CA GLN A 162 -12.89 5.41 0.54
C GLN A 162 -11.92 5.26 1.71
N THR A 163 -12.32 5.78 2.86
CA THR A 163 -11.62 5.61 4.13
C THR A 163 -11.79 4.17 4.66
N PRO A 164 -10.89 3.71 5.56
CA PRO A 164 -11.06 2.42 6.23
C PRO A 164 -12.45 2.23 6.88
N LEU A 165 -13.00 3.30 7.47
CA LEU A 165 -14.32 3.26 8.11
C LEU A 165 -15.46 3.04 7.10
N GLU A 166 -15.41 3.73 5.95
CA GLU A 166 -16.40 3.57 4.89
C GLU A 166 -16.32 2.18 4.25
N LEU A 167 -15.11 1.63 4.09
CA LEU A 167 -14.91 0.26 3.63
C LEU A 167 -15.46 -0.77 4.62
N MET A 168 -15.26 -0.55 5.93
CA MET A 168 -15.84 -1.42 6.97
C MET A 168 -17.38 -1.41 6.97
N GLN A 169 -18.01 -0.29 6.61
CA GLN A 169 -19.47 -0.19 6.53
C GLN A 169 -20.07 -1.04 5.40
N GLN A 170 -19.31 -1.33 4.34
CA GLN A 170 -19.75 -2.25 3.28
C GLN A 170 -19.87 -3.70 3.77
N GLY A 171 -19.10 -4.05 4.81
CA GLY A 171 -19.07 -5.38 5.41
C GLY A 171 -18.05 -6.34 4.80
N GLU A 172 -17.69 -7.36 5.58
CA GLU A 172 -16.69 -8.37 5.21
C GLU A 172 -16.99 -9.14 3.91
N PRO A 173 -18.26 -9.53 3.59
CA PRO A 173 -18.56 -10.21 2.34
C PRO A 173 -18.25 -9.36 1.10
N TRP A 174 -18.62 -8.07 1.14
CA TRP A 174 -18.34 -7.16 0.04
C TRP A 174 -16.83 -6.96 -0.17
N LEU A 175 -16.08 -6.81 0.92
CA LEU A 175 -14.61 -6.73 0.87
C LEU A 175 -14.02 -8.01 0.24
N ALA A 176 -14.51 -9.18 0.64
CA ALA A 176 -14.05 -10.45 0.11
C ALA A 176 -14.33 -10.59 -1.40
N GLU A 177 -15.51 -10.18 -1.88
CA GLU A 177 -15.85 -10.17 -3.31
C GLU A 177 -14.94 -9.25 -4.12
N LEU A 178 -14.67 -8.04 -3.60
CA LEU A 178 -13.78 -7.08 -4.25
C LEU A 178 -12.37 -7.66 -4.46
N ILE A 179 -11.80 -8.26 -3.41
CA ILE A 179 -10.46 -8.87 -3.49
C ILE A 179 -10.48 -10.08 -4.43
N LEU A 180 -11.47 -10.96 -4.30
CA LEU A 180 -11.55 -12.19 -5.12
C LEU A 180 -11.68 -11.86 -6.62
N LYS A 181 -12.45 -10.83 -6.96
CA LYS A 181 -12.58 -10.34 -8.35
C LYS A 181 -11.25 -9.85 -8.89
N ASN A 182 -10.50 -9.08 -8.10
CA ASN A 182 -9.17 -8.60 -8.48
C ASN A 182 -8.16 -9.75 -8.64
N GLN A 183 -8.16 -10.73 -7.72
CA GLN A 183 -7.30 -11.91 -7.82
C GLN A 183 -7.60 -12.72 -9.09
N SER A 184 -8.87 -12.83 -9.48
CA SER A 184 -9.28 -13.58 -10.67
C SER A 184 -8.94 -12.87 -11.97
N ALA A 185 -8.85 -11.53 -11.97
CA ALA A 185 -8.48 -10.73 -13.14
C ALA A 185 -6.96 -10.68 -13.39
N ALA A 186 -6.15 -11.08 -12.41
CA ALA A 186 -4.68 -11.07 -12.48
C ALA A 186 -4.08 -12.41 -12.97
N ILE A 187 -4.92 -13.39 -13.31
CA ILE A 187 -4.56 -14.71 -13.86
C ILE A 187 -4.86 -14.70 -15.36
#